data_AF-A0A1M7KV92-F1
#
_entry.id   AF-A0A1M7KV92-F1
#
_cell.length_a   1.000
_cell.length_b   1.000
_cell.length_c   1.000
_cell.angle_alpha   90.00
_cell.angle_beta   90.00
_cell.angle_gamma   90.00
#
_symmetry.space_group_name_H-M   'P 1'
#
loop_
_entity.id
_entity.type
_entity.pdbx_description
1 polymer ?
#
loop_
_entity_poly.entity_id
_entity_poly.type
_entity_poly.pdbx_seq_one_letter_code
_entity_poly.pdbx_strand_id
1 'polypeptide(L)'
;MHFTAGAPLRILADARDPNAYLCPPGHPPYVCPGTRENFYVDGQLVGAALPSATDFNLWELRLPAGLSQGEHVLTVGHVPYDPATGAGGTQVNGPTPITIHVDAPPVHGGTVTLTQDLVLSGSAGLDWTDKTVIGNGFKVLAGAGYSGPVHIQNAHVSGLGSFGALGIDIATTGSVAIQDSVFEATGAMRFSAQGSGSMMVKNNELRANNLITYVSSDPSVPVVLELAGNTSGGKVLQGNRVGGGMLLVSGNGWQIGGLLAGQGNVLMGVRAVLQLHDSSNDTVQGNYLLHDYHGGFSQGFNLWLQGSSGNELAEHNVVHGGSWPIQNFGGEFRYNLAIDSGHNFWRGSASGTRIHHNVFAHASGTNTQYDGAIMVYGGESGLDIHNNSFDAGGSAGAYDAPVFNIGAGSVFTSIRNNLFTAFSEVPAGFGKALVSTDSGAVASPRVVSADYNGWFNPLAPNSARYLPGMVQNPAGVHDVQANPRLSGQAEMPYRVSKGCVWLRLYTTGQVLSRYRQIYRPAAGSPLIHAGDPADGAGTAIGAVGADDSHPMDLFGRVVP
;
A
#
# COMPACT_ATOMS: atom_id res chain seq x y z
N MET A 1 8.47 8.50 -15.08
CA MET A 1 8.92 7.08 -15.12
C MET A 1 9.66 6.86 -16.43
N HIS A 2 10.53 5.84 -16.47
CA HIS A 2 11.33 5.47 -17.63
C HIS A 2 10.80 4.18 -18.26
N PHE A 3 10.78 4.12 -19.59
CA PHE A 3 10.38 2.97 -20.40
C PHE A 3 11.39 2.76 -21.52
N THR A 4 11.40 1.59 -22.15
CA THR A 4 12.32 1.32 -23.27
C THR A 4 11.64 1.55 -24.63
N ALA A 5 12.35 2.19 -25.56
CA ALA A 5 11.85 2.42 -26.91
C ALA A 5 11.40 1.11 -27.58
N GLY A 6 10.19 1.11 -28.14
CA GLY A 6 9.58 -0.05 -28.78
C GLY A 6 9.07 -1.15 -27.83
N ALA A 7 9.30 -1.04 -26.51
CA ALA A 7 8.73 -1.98 -25.55
C ALA A 7 7.22 -1.74 -25.40
N PRO A 8 6.38 -2.78 -25.30
CA PRO A 8 4.95 -2.63 -25.06
C PRO A 8 4.65 -1.65 -23.92
N LEU A 9 3.77 -0.69 -24.15
CA LEU A 9 3.32 0.27 -23.15
C LEU A 9 1.85 0.02 -22.82
N ARG A 10 1.45 0.43 -21.62
CA ARG A 10 0.05 0.47 -21.20
C ARG A 10 -0.22 1.80 -20.52
N ILE A 11 -1.38 2.36 -20.76
CA ILE A 11 -1.86 3.59 -20.15
C ILE A 11 -3.14 3.24 -19.40
N LEU A 12 -3.17 3.58 -18.12
CA LEU A 12 -4.31 3.36 -17.25
C LEU A 12 -4.93 4.71 -16.94
N ALA A 13 -6.26 4.75 -16.89
CA ALA A 13 -7.00 5.91 -16.45
C ALA A 13 -8.13 5.47 -15.50
N ASP A 14 -8.45 6.36 -14.57
CA ASP A 14 -9.66 6.32 -13.78
C ASP A 14 -10.53 7.50 -14.19
N ALA A 15 -11.82 7.21 -14.40
CA ALA A 15 -12.83 8.21 -14.64
C ALA A 15 -14.11 7.80 -13.93
N ARG A 16 -14.66 8.72 -13.14
CA ARG A 16 -15.95 8.58 -12.48
C ARG A 16 -17.03 9.30 -13.31
N ASP A 17 -17.92 8.52 -13.90
CA ASP A 17 -19.10 9.05 -14.56
C ASP A 17 -20.21 9.34 -13.52
N PRO A 18 -20.57 10.62 -13.28
CA PRO A 18 -21.58 10.98 -12.29
C PRO A 18 -22.99 10.54 -12.70
N ASN A 19 -23.25 10.27 -13.98
CA ASN A 19 -24.56 9.89 -14.50
C ASN A 19 -24.68 8.40 -14.81
N ALA A 20 -23.63 7.61 -14.59
CA ALA A 20 -23.63 6.20 -14.93
C ALA A 20 -24.77 5.41 -14.25
N TYR A 21 -25.19 5.82 -13.05
CA TYR A 21 -26.33 5.23 -12.35
C TYR A 21 -27.67 5.37 -13.08
N LEU A 22 -27.79 6.29 -14.04
CA LEU A 22 -28.99 6.51 -14.85
C LEU A 22 -29.02 5.63 -16.12
N CYS A 23 -27.92 4.96 -16.47
CA CYS A 23 -27.89 4.11 -17.65
C CYS A 23 -28.44 2.71 -17.31
N PRO A 24 -29.35 2.12 -18.13
CA PRO A 24 -29.86 0.77 -17.88
C PRO A 24 -28.72 -0.27 -17.88
N PRO A 25 -28.66 -1.22 -16.92
CA PRO A 25 -29.66 -1.58 -15.90
C PRO A 25 -29.57 -0.82 -14.56
N GLY A 26 -28.72 0.21 -14.43
CA GLY A 26 -28.69 1.08 -13.25
C GLY A 26 -27.89 0.53 -12.06
N HIS A 27 -27.09 -0.52 -12.24
CA HIS A 27 -26.16 -1.01 -11.23
C HIS A 27 -24.72 -1.10 -11.77
N PRO A 28 -23.70 -0.89 -10.92
CA PRO A 28 -22.31 -1.07 -11.31
C PRO A 28 -21.97 -2.56 -11.52
N PRO A 29 -20.94 -2.90 -12.32
CA PRO A 29 -20.21 -1.98 -13.21
C PRO A 29 -21.09 -1.48 -14.35
N TYR A 30 -21.03 -0.17 -14.62
CA TYR A 30 -21.92 0.51 -15.56
C TYR A 30 -21.37 0.44 -16.99
N VAL A 31 -22.05 -0.28 -17.88
CA VAL A 31 -21.71 -0.37 -19.30
C VAL A 31 -22.61 0.57 -20.10
N CYS A 32 -22.45 1.87 -19.88
CA CYS A 32 -23.33 2.86 -20.47
C CYS A 32 -23.03 3.06 -21.97
N PRO A 33 -24.05 3.13 -22.84
CA PRO A 33 -23.85 3.35 -24.27
C PRO A 33 -23.10 4.66 -24.57
N GLY A 34 -22.08 4.58 -25.42
CA GLY A 34 -21.32 5.74 -25.90
C GLY A 34 -20.31 6.31 -24.91
N THR A 35 -20.25 5.81 -23.67
CA THR A 35 -19.17 6.19 -22.75
C THR A 35 -17.86 5.56 -23.18
N ARG A 36 -16.77 6.31 -22.99
CA ARG A 36 -15.42 5.85 -23.31
C ARG A 36 -14.36 6.73 -22.68
N GLU A 37 -13.17 6.19 -22.54
CA GLU A 37 -11.97 6.94 -22.21
C GLU A 37 -11.08 7.05 -23.44
N ASN A 38 -10.75 8.28 -23.84
CA ASN A 38 -9.86 8.57 -24.97
C ASN A 38 -8.44 8.82 -24.44
N PHE A 39 -7.45 8.21 -25.07
CA PHE A 39 -6.05 8.32 -24.68
C PHE A 39 -5.24 9.02 -25.77
N TYR A 40 -4.40 9.95 -25.35
CA TYR A 40 -3.60 10.76 -26.24
C TYR A 40 -2.12 10.68 -25.86
N VAL A 41 -1.27 10.66 -26.88
CA VAL A 41 0.19 10.79 -26.76
C VAL A 41 0.59 11.99 -27.62
N ASP A 42 1.26 12.97 -27.01
CA ASP A 42 1.71 14.20 -27.68
C ASP A 42 0.57 14.95 -28.39
N GLY A 43 -0.61 14.94 -27.76
CA GLY A 43 -1.84 15.56 -28.27
C GLY A 43 -2.53 14.77 -29.39
N GLN A 44 -1.98 13.63 -29.83
CA GLN A 44 -2.59 12.77 -30.84
C GLN A 44 -3.38 11.64 -30.18
N LEU A 45 -4.61 11.41 -30.65
CA LEU A 45 -5.43 10.30 -30.18
C LEU A 45 -4.79 8.98 -30.62
N VAL A 46 -4.40 8.14 -29.66
CA VAL A 46 -3.78 6.83 -29.91
C VAL A 46 -4.75 5.66 -29.71
N GLY A 47 -5.87 5.90 -29.04
CA GLY A 47 -6.91 4.89 -28.87
C GLY A 47 -7.99 5.32 -27.89
N ALA A 48 -9.01 4.48 -27.74
CA ALA A 48 -10.07 4.65 -26.76
C ALA A 48 -10.41 3.30 -26.11
N ALA A 49 -10.77 3.33 -24.83
CA ALA A 49 -11.28 2.19 -24.08
C ALA A 49 -12.79 2.34 -23.85
N LEU A 50 -13.52 1.23 -23.96
CA LEU A 50 -14.94 1.13 -23.65
C LEU A 50 -15.13 0.65 -22.19
N PRO A 51 -16.29 0.95 -21.56
CA PRO A 51 -16.54 0.52 -20.19
C PRO A 51 -16.51 -1.01 -20.10
N SER A 52 -15.94 -1.52 -19.00
CA SER A 52 -15.86 -2.96 -18.73
C SER A 52 -17.12 -3.44 -18.02
N ALA A 53 -17.65 -4.59 -18.43
CA ALA A 53 -18.72 -5.29 -17.72
C ALA A 53 -18.22 -6.01 -16.45
N THR A 54 -16.91 -6.07 -16.26
CA THR A 54 -16.26 -6.73 -15.12
C THR A 54 -15.59 -5.69 -14.22
N ASP A 55 -14.96 -4.68 -14.82
CA ASP A 55 -14.14 -3.73 -14.11
C ASP A 55 -14.82 -2.39 -13.88
N PHE A 56 -14.87 -1.98 -12.63
CA PHE A 56 -15.42 -0.70 -12.24
C PHE A 56 -14.35 0.40 -12.36
N ASN A 57 -14.64 1.45 -13.13
CA ASN A 57 -13.80 2.63 -13.31
C ASN A 57 -12.35 2.36 -13.76
N LEU A 58 -12.07 1.21 -14.39
CA LEU A 58 -10.77 0.90 -15.00
C LEU A 58 -10.82 1.10 -16.50
N TRP A 59 -9.93 1.94 -17.01
CA TRP A 59 -9.76 2.15 -18.44
C TRP A 59 -8.31 1.86 -18.81
N GLU A 60 -8.08 0.92 -19.73
CA GLU A 60 -6.74 0.56 -20.17
C GLU A 60 -6.63 0.64 -21.68
N LEU A 61 -5.59 1.34 -22.16
CA LEU A 61 -5.10 1.24 -23.53
C LEU A 61 -3.73 0.55 -23.55
N ARG A 62 -3.58 -0.44 -24.43
CA ARG A 62 -2.30 -1.14 -24.66
C ARG A 62 -1.71 -0.69 -25.99
N LEU A 63 -0.43 -0.31 -25.98
CA LEU A 63 0.35 0.07 -27.14
C LEU A 63 1.42 -1.00 -27.37
N PRO A 64 1.12 -2.07 -28.13
CA PRO A 64 2.02 -3.22 -28.27
C PRO A 64 3.34 -2.89 -28.96
N ALA A 65 3.35 -1.85 -29.81
CA ALA A 65 4.57 -1.35 -30.47
C ALA A 65 5.35 -0.34 -29.61
N GLY A 66 4.87 -0.03 -28.40
CA GLY A 66 5.48 0.96 -27.53
C GLY A 66 5.45 2.37 -28.12
N LEU A 67 6.44 3.16 -27.71
CA LEU A 67 6.70 4.51 -28.21
C LEU A 67 8.15 4.61 -28.70
N SER A 68 8.42 5.63 -29.50
CA SER A 68 9.79 5.99 -29.90
C SER A 68 10.60 6.49 -28.70
N GLN A 69 11.93 6.51 -28.83
CA GLN A 69 12.79 7.17 -27.85
C GLN A 69 12.45 8.67 -27.77
N GLY A 70 12.36 9.21 -26.56
CA GLY A 70 12.12 10.63 -26.31
C GLY A 70 11.25 10.90 -25.08
N GLU A 71 10.97 12.18 -24.86
CA GLU A 71 9.93 12.61 -23.93
C GLU A 71 8.58 12.54 -24.62
N HIS A 72 7.59 12.00 -23.92
CA HIS A 72 6.21 11.94 -24.40
C HIS A 72 5.25 12.47 -23.34
N VAL A 73 4.20 13.14 -23.78
CA VAL A 73 3.14 13.66 -22.90
C VAL A 73 1.88 12.83 -23.08
N LEU A 74 1.44 12.20 -22.00
CA LEU A 74 0.19 11.46 -21.93
C LEU A 74 -0.93 12.37 -21.42
N THR A 75 -2.06 12.38 -22.11
CA THR A 75 -3.30 12.99 -21.63
C THR A 75 -4.48 12.07 -21.88
N VAL A 76 -5.55 12.24 -21.11
CA VAL A 76 -6.77 11.43 -21.22
C VAL A 76 -8.01 12.32 -21.31
N GLY A 77 -9.10 11.77 -21.82
CA GLY A 77 -10.38 12.47 -21.93
C GLY A 77 -11.55 11.52 -21.81
N HIS A 78 -12.40 11.77 -20.82
CA HIS A 78 -13.56 10.96 -20.50
C HIS A 78 -14.80 11.44 -21.25
N VAL A 79 -15.51 10.55 -21.93
CA VAL A 79 -16.84 10.79 -22.49
C VAL A 79 -17.87 10.17 -21.54
N PRO A 80 -18.57 10.96 -20.70
CA PRO A 80 -19.57 10.45 -19.76
C PRO A 80 -20.88 10.11 -20.46
N TYR A 81 -21.76 9.40 -19.77
CA TYR A 81 -23.11 9.13 -20.25
C TYR A 81 -23.97 10.39 -20.19
N ASP A 82 -24.68 10.66 -21.28
CA ASP A 82 -25.69 11.70 -21.36
C ASP A 82 -27.10 11.07 -21.29
N PRO A 83 -27.79 11.17 -20.13
CA PRO A 83 -29.13 10.63 -19.98
C PRO A 83 -30.18 11.35 -20.85
N ALA A 84 -29.90 12.57 -21.33
CA ALA A 84 -30.82 13.31 -22.20
C ALA A 84 -30.85 12.73 -23.62
N THR A 85 -29.73 12.17 -24.10
CA THR A 85 -29.63 11.59 -25.45
C THR A 85 -29.59 10.06 -25.44
N GLY A 86 -29.34 9.43 -24.29
CA GLY A 86 -29.11 8.00 -24.18
C GLY A 86 -27.80 7.54 -24.83
N ALA A 87 -26.82 8.45 -24.95
CA ALA A 87 -25.54 8.21 -25.62
C ALA A 87 -24.38 8.88 -24.86
N GLY A 88 -23.17 8.88 -25.44
CA GLY A 88 -22.02 9.60 -24.88
C GLY A 88 -22.19 11.12 -25.01
N GLY A 89 -21.88 11.84 -23.93
CA GLY A 89 -21.97 13.28 -23.82
C GLY A 89 -20.73 14.04 -24.30
N THR A 90 -20.52 15.23 -23.74
CA THR A 90 -19.33 16.06 -24.03
C THR A 90 -18.12 15.54 -23.28
N GLN A 91 -17.00 15.40 -23.98
CA GLN A 91 -15.75 14.97 -23.36
C GLN A 91 -15.28 15.94 -22.27
N VAL A 92 -14.85 15.38 -21.14
CA VAL A 92 -14.17 16.06 -20.05
C VAL A 92 -12.70 15.66 -20.10
N ASN A 93 -11.80 16.62 -20.28
CA ASN A 93 -10.37 16.34 -20.33
C ASN A 93 -9.80 16.11 -18.93
N GLY A 94 -8.84 15.19 -18.83
CA GLY A 94 -8.08 14.97 -17.60
C GLY A 94 -7.36 16.25 -17.16
N PRO A 95 -7.31 16.54 -15.85
CA PRO A 95 -6.82 17.83 -15.35
C PRO A 95 -5.29 17.99 -15.42
N THR A 96 -4.54 16.88 -15.52
CA THR A 96 -3.07 16.88 -15.38
C THR A 96 -2.44 16.07 -16.51
N PRO A 97 -1.61 16.68 -17.38
CA PRO A 97 -0.78 15.94 -18.32
C PRO A 97 0.34 15.19 -17.59
N ILE A 98 0.69 14.00 -18.08
CA ILE A 98 1.74 13.15 -17.49
C ILE A 98 2.90 13.05 -18.48
N THR A 99 4.09 13.52 -18.10
CA THR A 99 5.32 13.32 -18.88
C THR A 99 5.96 11.98 -18.55
N ILE A 100 6.30 11.21 -19.58
CA ILE A 100 7.09 9.98 -19.49
C ILE A 100 8.36 10.11 -20.31
N HIS A 101 9.40 9.35 -19.92
CA HIS A 101 10.65 9.26 -20.67
C HIS A 101 10.77 7.87 -21.26
N VAL A 102 11.04 7.80 -22.55
CA VAL A 102 11.29 6.55 -23.28
C VAL A 102 12.76 6.56 -23.68
N ASP A 103 13.54 5.70 -23.04
CA ASP A 103 14.97 5.59 -23.22
C ASP A 103 15.30 4.72 -24.43
N ALA A 104 16.52 4.89 -24.96
CA ALA A 104 17.08 3.91 -25.88
C ALA A 104 17.21 2.54 -25.17
N PRO A 105 17.16 1.41 -25.91
CA PRO A 105 17.48 0.11 -25.35
C PRO A 105 18.84 0.14 -24.64
N PRO A 106 18.95 -0.36 -23.40
CA PRO A 106 20.19 -0.31 -22.65
C PRO A 106 21.27 -1.19 -23.30
N VAL A 107 22.52 -0.76 -23.19
CA VAL A 107 23.68 -1.49 -23.69
C VAL A 107 24.23 -2.37 -22.57
N HIS A 108 24.39 -3.65 -22.87
CA HIS A 108 24.91 -4.67 -21.95
C HIS A 108 25.98 -5.53 -22.65
N GLY A 109 26.81 -6.23 -21.87
CA GLY A 109 27.89 -7.09 -22.36
C GLY A 109 27.46 -8.30 -23.18
N GLY A 110 26.16 -8.59 -23.29
CA GLY A 110 25.64 -9.56 -24.26
C GLY A 110 24.12 -9.58 -24.39
N THR A 111 23.64 -10.33 -25.37
CA THR A 111 22.20 -10.50 -25.63
C THR A 111 21.82 -11.98 -25.60
N VAL A 112 20.71 -12.29 -24.91
CA VAL A 112 20.04 -13.59 -24.93
C VAL A 112 18.69 -13.39 -25.61
N THR A 113 18.44 -14.11 -26.71
CA THR A 113 17.16 -14.06 -27.41
C THR A 113 16.52 -15.43 -27.36
N LEU A 114 15.31 -15.52 -26.81
CA LEU A 114 14.55 -16.75 -26.78
C LEU A 114 13.78 -16.93 -28.10
N THR A 115 13.88 -18.14 -28.65
CA THR A 115 13.11 -18.60 -29.82
C THR A 115 12.18 -19.77 -29.47
N GLN A 116 12.22 -20.20 -28.21
CA GLN A 116 11.39 -21.22 -27.57
C GLN A 116 11.48 -21.03 -26.05
N ASP A 117 10.62 -21.73 -25.30
CA ASP A 117 10.72 -21.76 -23.83
C ASP A 117 12.08 -22.31 -23.38
N LEU A 118 12.70 -21.66 -22.39
CA LEU A 118 13.94 -22.09 -21.77
C LEU A 118 13.62 -22.95 -20.54
N VAL A 119 13.94 -24.25 -20.61
CA VAL A 119 13.77 -25.17 -19.48
C VAL A 119 15.12 -25.44 -18.82
N LEU A 120 15.27 -24.99 -17.57
CA LEU A 120 16.46 -25.21 -16.74
C LEU A 120 16.44 -26.61 -16.14
N SER A 121 17.58 -27.31 -16.11
CA SER A 121 17.63 -28.68 -15.59
C SER A 121 18.97 -29.00 -14.93
N GLY A 122 18.96 -30.01 -14.05
CA GLY A 122 20.14 -30.44 -13.31
C GLY A 122 20.69 -29.35 -12.41
N SER A 123 22.02 -29.25 -12.34
CA SER A 123 22.76 -28.28 -11.54
C SER A 123 23.29 -27.08 -12.34
N ALA A 124 22.98 -26.98 -13.63
CA ALA A 124 23.44 -25.90 -14.48
C ALA A 124 22.80 -24.57 -14.06
N GLY A 125 23.61 -23.56 -13.75
CA GLY A 125 23.08 -22.26 -13.34
C GLY A 125 22.44 -21.47 -14.48
N LEU A 126 21.43 -20.66 -14.16
CA LEU A 126 21.01 -19.56 -15.01
C LEU A 126 21.90 -18.35 -14.69
N ASP A 127 22.60 -17.82 -15.68
CA ASP A 127 23.43 -16.61 -15.52
C ASP A 127 23.11 -15.60 -16.62
N TRP A 128 22.46 -14.51 -16.21
CA TRP A 128 22.15 -13.34 -17.02
C TRP A 128 22.89 -12.09 -16.54
N THR A 129 24.10 -12.27 -15.99
CA THR A 129 24.95 -11.14 -15.59
C THR A 129 25.32 -10.28 -16.79
N ASP A 130 24.98 -8.99 -16.70
CA ASP A 130 25.22 -7.98 -17.74
C ASP A 130 24.67 -8.41 -19.11
N LYS A 131 23.39 -8.84 -19.13
CA LYS A 131 22.68 -9.28 -20.34
C LYS A 131 21.45 -8.45 -20.64
N THR A 132 21.21 -8.23 -21.93
CA THR A 132 19.87 -7.94 -22.46
C THR A 132 19.17 -9.25 -22.78
N VAL A 133 18.01 -9.51 -22.18
CA VAL A 133 17.19 -10.69 -22.44
C VAL A 133 15.94 -10.28 -23.22
N ILE A 134 15.75 -10.92 -24.36
CA ILE A 134 14.62 -10.73 -25.28
C ILE A 134 13.80 -12.02 -25.31
N GLY A 135 12.64 -11.99 -24.66
CA GLY A 135 11.81 -13.16 -24.43
C GLY A 135 10.93 -13.59 -25.59
N ASN A 136 10.54 -12.68 -26.50
CA ASN A 136 9.64 -12.96 -27.63
C ASN A 136 8.34 -13.71 -27.27
N GLY A 137 7.82 -13.50 -26.05
CA GLY A 137 6.63 -14.17 -25.51
C GLY A 137 6.90 -15.56 -24.91
N PHE A 138 8.11 -16.10 -25.02
CA PHE A 138 8.51 -17.36 -24.41
C PHE A 138 8.74 -17.24 -22.91
N LYS A 139 8.85 -18.39 -22.25
CA LYS A 139 8.95 -18.52 -20.79
C LYS A 139 10.31 -19.06 -20.37
N VAL A 140 10.66 -18.82 -19.11
CA VAL A 140 11.76 -19.53 -18.43
C VAL A 140 11.19 -20.38 -17.31
N LEU A 141 11.44 -21.69 -17.38
CA LEU A 141 10.85 -22.70 -16.50
C LEU A 141 11.94 -23.54 -15.83
N ALA A 142 11.73 -23.93 -14.58
CA ALA A 142 12.51 -24.99 -13.95
C ALA A 142 11.95 -26.38 -14.31
N GLY A 143 12.81 -27.27 -14.79
CA GLY A 143 12.55 -28.69 -14.87
C GLY A 143 12.52 -29.34 -13.48
N ALA A 144 11.90 -30.52 -13.38
CA ALA A 144 11.80 -31.25 -12.12
C ALA A 144 13.19 -31.50 -11.49
N GLY A 145 13.33 -31.16 -10.21
CA GLY A 145 14.58 -31.35 -9.45
C GLY A 145 15.71 -30.38 -9.82
N TYR A 146 15.40 -29.25 -10.47
CA TYR A 146 16.40 -28.21 -10.73
C TYR A 146 17.10 -27.75 -9.45
N SER A 147 18.43 -27.68 -9.51
CA SER A 147 19.31 -27.36 -8.37
C SER A 147 20.38 -26.33 -8.71
N GLY A 148 20.39 -25.84 -9.95
CA GLY A 148 21.33 -24.81 -10.37
C GLY A 148 21.05 -23.46 -9.71
N PRO A 149 22.09 -22.63 -9.49
CA PRO A 149 21.90 -21.27 -9.01
C PRO A 149 21.25 -20.39 -10.08
N VAL A 150 20.53 -19.35 -9.65
CA VAL A 150 19.91 -18.35 -10.51
C VAL A 150 20.59 -17.00 -10.24
N HIS A 151 21.25 -16.45 -11.26
CA HIS A 151 21.92 -15.16 -11.22
C HIS A 151 21.37 -14.26 -12.34
N ILE A 152 20.65 -13.21 -11.95
CA ILE A 152 20.17 -12.16 -12.85
C ILE A 152 20.71 -10.84 -12.29
N GLN A 153 21.78 -10.32 -12.88
CA GLN A 153 22.53 -9.21 -12.30
C GLN A 153 22.86 -8.16 -13.36
N ASN A 154 22.61 -6.89 -13.07
CA ASN A 154 22.82 -5.81 -14.05
C ASN A 154 22.19 -6.15 -15.42
N ALA A 155 20.98 -6.71 -15.41
CA ALA A 155 20.32 -7.22 -16.60
C ALA A 155 19.15 -6.34 -17.02
N HIS A 156 18.84 -6.34 -18.31
CA HIS A 156 17.60 -5.81 -18.85
C HIS A 156 16.77 -6.96 -19.43
N VAL A 157 15.70 -7.33 -18.74
CA VAL A 157 14.86 -8.48 -19.08
C VAL A 157 13.52 -8.01 -19.63
N SER A 158 13.20 -8.42 -20.85
CA SER A 158 11.97 -7.98 -21.51
C SER A 158 11.29 -9.04 -22.36
N GLY A 159 9.97 -8.89 -22.53
CA GLY A 159 9.18 -9.69 -23.47
C GLY A 159 9.03 -11.16 -23.10
N LEU A 160 9.16 -11.54 -21.83
CA LEU A 160 8.89 -12.90 -21.38
C LEU A 160 7.41 -13.06 -21.05
N GLY A 161 6.78 -14.16 -21.48
CA GLY A 161 5.37 -14.45 -21.18
C GLY A 161 4.37 -13.47 -21.80
N SER A 162 3.19 -13.30 -21.17
CA SER A 162 2.10 -12.44 -21.67
C SER A 162 1.17 -11.98 -20.54
N PHE A 163 0.14 -11.18 -20.85
CA PHE A 163 -0.88 -10.75 -19.88
C PHE A 163 -1.65 -11.89 -19.18
N GLY A 164 -1.65 -13.08 -19.76
CA GLY A 164 -2.31 -14.28 -19.20
C GLY A 164 -1.35 -15.43 -18.89
N ALA A 165 -0.03 -15.23 -18.99
CA ALA A 165 0.95 -16.28 -18.75
C ALA A 165 2.21 -15.75 -18.06
N LEU A 166 2.74 -16.54 -17.12
CA LEU A 166 4.01 -16.25 -16.45
C LEU A 166 5.15 -16.06 -17.47
N GLY A 167 6.03 -15.12 -17.20
CA GLY A 167 7.29 -14.97 -17.93
C GLY A 167 8.42 -15.84 -17.37
N ILE A 168 8.47 -15.99 -16.03
CA ILE A 168 9.47 -16.80 -15.32
C ILE A 168 8.75 -17.62 -14.25
N ASP A 169 9.05 -18.91 -14.18
CA ASP A 169 8.64 -19.81 -13.10
C ASP A 169 9.77 -20.77 -12.75
N ILE A 170 10.57 -20.39 -11.75
CA ILE A 170 11.77 -21.14 -11.35
C ILE A 170 11.66 -21.57 -9.89
N ALA A 171 11.72 -22.88 -9.66
CA ALA A 171 11.98 -23.46 -8.35
C ALA A 171 13.34 -24.15 -8.35
N THR A 172 14.19 -23.85 -7.37
CA THR A 172 15.54 -24.41 -7.27
C THR A 172 15.94 -24.68 -5.82
N THR A 173 16.82 -25.67 -5.62
CA THR A 173 17.55 -25.84 -4.35
C THR A 173 18.86 -25.05 -4.30
N GLY A 174 19.27 -24.44 -5.42
CA GLY A 174 20.37 -23.48 -5.51
C GLY A 174 19.99 -22.11 -4.97
N SER A 175 20.97 -21.21 -4.90
CA SER A 175 20.73 -19.81 -4.52
C SER A 175 20.06 -19.02 -5.65
N VAL A 176 19.20 -18.08 -5.29
CA VAL A 176 18.58 -17.10 -6.20
C VAL A 176 19.11 -15.70 -5.87
N ALA A 177 19.78 -15.05 -6.82
CA ALA A 177 20.27 -13.69 -6.72
C ALA A 177 19.80 -12.87 -7.93
N ILE A 178 18.90 -11.92 -7.68
CA ILE A 178 18.32 -11.01 -8.67
C ILE A 178 18.65 -9.59 -8.23
N GLN A 179 19.54 -8.92 -8.95
CA GLN A 179 20.01 -7.61 -8.51
C GLN A 179 20.31 -6.62 -9.62
N ASP A 180 20.10 -5.34 -9.29
CA ASP A 180 20.48 -4.20 -10.14
C ASP A 180 19.92 -4.33 -11.57
N SER A 181 18.74 -4.96 -11.72
CA SER A 181 18.17 -5.33 -13.02
C SER A 181 16.83 -4.65 -13.28
N VAL A 182 16.48 -4.51 -14.56
CA VAL A 182 15.19 -3.99 -15.02
C VAL A 182 14.37 -5.13 -15.62
N PHE A 183 13.10 -5.21 -15.21
CA PHE A 183 12.08 -6.09 -15.77
C PHE A 183 10.97 -5.25 -16.39
N GLU A 184 10.79 -5.39 -17.69
CA GLU A 184 9.86 -4.59 -18.49
C GLU A 184 9.12 -5.44 -19.51
N ALA A 185 7.82 -5.19 -19.70
CA ALA A 185 6.99 -5.98 -20.62
C ALA A 185 7.15 -7.50 -20.38
N THR A 186 7.32 -7.91 -19.12
CA THR A 186 7.31 -9.32 -18.71
C THR A 186 5.95 -9.67 -18.12
N GLY A 187 5.43 -10.85 -18.42
CA GLY A 187 4.39 -11.49 -17.62
C GLY A 187 4.86 -11.69 -16.18
N ALA A 188 3.94 -12.13 -15.31
CA ALA A 188 4.25 -12.35 -13.91
C ALA A 188 5.41 -13.34 -13.72
N MET A 189 6.18 -13.13 -12.65
CA MET A 189 7.41 -13.88 -12.37
C MET A 189 7.32 -14.59 -11.03
N ARG A 190 7.84 -15.81 -10.97
CA ARG A 190 7.91 -16.61 -9.76
C ARG A 190 9.31 -17.17 -9.57
N PHE A 191 9.86 -16.94 -8.38
CA PHE A 191 11.12 -17.53 -7.95
C PHE A 191 10.93 -18.24 -6.61
N SER A 192 11.35 -19.49 -6.55
CA SER A 192 11.33 -20.31 -5.34
C SER A 192 12.71 -20.86 -5.04
N ALA A 193 13.15 -20.64 -3.80
CA ALA A 193 14.36 -21.24 -3.25
C ALA A 193 13.96 -22.24 -2.16
N GLN A 194 14.61 -23.40 -2.18
CA GLN A 194 14.32 -24.54 -1.31
C GLN A 194 15.58 -25.05 -0.64
N GLY A 195 15.42 -25.90 0.38
CA GLY A 195 16.55 -26.48 1.12
C GLY A 195 17.34 -25.37 1.82
N SER A 196 18.63 -25.23 1.49
CA SER A 196 19.53 -24.20 2.05
C SER A 196 19.89 -23.07 1.08
N GLY A 197 19.28 -23.01 -0.11
CA GLY A 197 19.54 -21.96 -1.09
C GLY A 197 19.08 -20.59 -0.58
N SER A 198 19.94 -19.57 -0.61
CA SER A 198 19.53 -18.21 -0.24
C SER A 198 18.67 -17.54 -1.32
N MET A 199 17.89 -16.53 -0.94
CA MET A 199 17.16 -15.67 -1.87
C MET A 199 17.51 -14.20 -1.63
N MET A 200 18.07 -13.55 -2.64
CA MET A 200 18.43 -12.14 -2.62
C MET A 200 17.82 -11.43 -3.81
N VAL A 201 16.94 -10.46 -3.55
CA VAL A 201 16.29 -9.63 -4.57
C VAL A 201 16.54 -8.17 -4.23
N LYS A 202 17.48 -7.54 -4.94
CA LYS A 202 18.00 -6.20 -4.59
C LYS A 202 18.03 -5.20 -5.72
N ASN A 203 17.62 -3.96 -5.46
CA ASN A 203 17.82 -2.83 -6.37
C ASN A 203 17.26 -3.03 -7.79
N ASN A 204 16.21 -3.85 -7.95
CA ASN A 204 15.60 -4.07 -9.25
C ASN A 204 14.51 -3.04 -9.52
N GLU A 205 14.20 -2.82 -10.80
CA GLU A 205 13.02 -2.06 -11.23
C GLU A 205 12.09 -2.95 -12.04
N LEU A 206 10.90 -3.22 -11.49
CA LEU A 206 9.79 -3.84 -12.20
C LEU A 206 8.92 -2.71 -12.73
N ARG A 207 9.06 -2.40 -14.02
CA ARG A 207 8.40 -1.25 -14.64
C ARG A 207 6.88 -1.44 -14.73
N ALA A 208 6.16 -0.33 -14.74
CA ALA A 208 4.70 -0.30 -14.73
C ALA A 208 4.04 -0.94 -15.96
N ASN A 209 4.80 -1.11 -17.05
CA ASN A 209 4.35 -1.78 -18.28
C ASN A 209 4.62 -3.28 -18.32
N ASN A 210 4.94 -3.91 -17.19
CA ASN A 210 4.86 -5.37 -17.09
C ASN A 210 3.44 -5.87 -17.39
N LEU A 211 3.37 -7.06 -17.98
CA LEU A 211 2.19 -7.63 -18.61
C LEU A 211 1.31 -8.30 -17.55
N ILE A 212 0.72 -7.49 -16.68
CA ILE A 212 -0.16 -7.92 -15.59
C ILE A 212 -1.59 -7.41 -15.81
N THR A 213 -2.58 -8.28 -15.61
CA THR A 213 -4.00 -7.95 -15.80
C THR A 213 -4.64 -7.57 -14.47
N TYR A 214 -5.18 -6.36 -14.38
CA TYR A 214 -5.90 -5.95 -13.18
C TYR A 214 -7.35 -6.41 -13.22
N VAL A 215 -7.87 -6.80 -12.05
CA VAL A 215 -9.27 -7.15 -11.86
C VAL A 215 -9.80 -6.38 -10.66
N SER A 216 -10.83 -5.56 -10.87
CA SER A 216 -11.39 -4.70 -9.83
C SER A 216 -11.98 -5.47 -8.65
N SER A 217 -12.70 -6.55 -8.94
CA SER A 217 -13.43 -7.35 -7.94
C SER A 217 -12.55 -8.35 -7.19
N ASP A 218 -11.37 -8.65 -7.69
CA ASP A 218 -10.49 -9.68 -7.12
C ASP A 218 -9.23 -9.03 -6.51
N PRO A 219 -9.14 -8.93 -5.18
CA PRO A 219 -7.98 -8.34 -4.52
C PRO A 219 -6.72 -9.20 -4.54
N SER A 220 -6.81 -10.48 -4.94
CA SER A 220 -5.67 -11.38 -5.03
C SER A 220 -4.82 -11.19 -6.29
N VAL A 221 -5.29 -10.39 -7.25
CA VAL A 221 -4.61 -10.19 -8.54
C VAL A 221 -4.43 -8.70 -8.89
N PRO A 222 -3.42 -8.39 -9.72
CA PRO A 222 -2.39 -9.27 -10.25
C PRO A 222 -1.17 -9.38 -9.35
N VAL A 223 -0.57 -10.57 -9.31
CA VAL A 223 0.81 -10.77 -8.84
C VAL A 223 1.76 -10.42 -9.96
N VAL A 224 2.72 -9.52 -9.71
CA VAL A 224 3.81 -9.22 -10.66
C VAL A 224 5.05 -10.05 -10.34
N LEU A 225 5.30 -10.29 -9.06
CA LEU A 225 6.43 -11.06 -8.57
C LEU A 225 6.03 -11.88 -7.35
N GLU A 226 6.23 -13.19 -7.44
CA GLU A 226 6.12 -14.14 -6.33
C GLU A 226 7.51 -14.62 -5.90
N LEU A 227 7.79 -14.51 -4.60
CA LEU A 227 9.00 -15.01 -3.95
C LEU A 227 8.62 -16.08 -2.92
N ALA A 228 8.87 -17.34 -3.25
CA ALA A 228 8.59 -18.48 -2.39
C ALA A 228 9.85 -18.96 -1.68
N GLY A 229 10.05 -18.47 -0.46
CA GLY A 229 11.24 -18.66 0.37
C GLY A 229 11.17 -19.86 1.33
N ASN A 230 10.75 -21.03 0.85
CA ASN A 230 10.68 -22.27 1.63
C ASN A 230 12.08 -22.88 1.85
N THR A 231 12.97 -22.09 2.45
CA THR A 231 14.39 -22.37 2.64
C THR A 231 14.90 -21.87 3.98
N SER A 232 15.91 -22.57 4.53
CA SER A 232 16.70 -22.11 5.66
C SER A 232 17.79 -21.10 5.29
N GLY A 233 18.03 -20.86 4.00
CA GLY A 233 18.93 -19.83 3.51
C GLY A 233 18.43 -18.43 3.87
N GLY A 234 19.35 -17.46 3.90
CA GLY A 234 19.01 -16.06 4.14
C GLY A 234 18.09 -15.51 3.04
N LYS A 235 17.12 -14.69 3.42
CA LYS A 235 16.09 -14.15 2.53
C LYS A 235 16.02 -12.63 2.65
N VAL A 236 16.32 -11.93 1.56
CA VAL A 236 16.44 -10.47 1.54
C VAL A 236 15.77 -9.88 0.30
N LEU A 237 14.90 -8.90 0.53
CA LEU A 237 14.18 -8.15 -0.49
C LEU A 237 14.37 -6.65 -0.21
N GLN A 238 15.29 -5.97 -0.91
CA GLN A 238 15.69 -4.60 -0.56
C GLN A 238 15.89 -3.70 -1.77
N GLY A 239 15.55 -2.42 -1.66
CA GLY A 239 15.91 -1.42 -2.66
C GLY A 239 15.18 -1.55 -3.99
N ASN A 240 14.16 -2.41 -4.10
CA ASN A 240 13.44 -2.59 -5.35
C ASN A 240 12.43 -1.47 -5.60
N ARG A 241 12.12 -1.22 -6.88
CA ARG A 241 11.03 -0.36 -7.34
C ARG A 241 10.03 -1.19 -8.12
N VAL A 242 8.75 -1.10 -7.78
CA VAL A 242 7.69 -1.88 -8.44
C VAL A 242 6.57 -0.94 -8.85
N GLY A 243 6.35 -0.81 -10.16
CA GLY A 243 5.45 0.16 -10.78
C GLY A 243 3.97 -0.23 -10.81
N GLY A 244 3.60 -1.32 -10.13
CA GLY A 244 2.24 -1.83 -10.08
C GLY A 244 2.19 -3.35 -9.86
N GLY A 245 1.04 -3.84 -9.41
CA GLY A 245 0.84 -5.24 -9.06
C GLY A 245 1.42 -5.65 -7.71
N MET A 246 1.07 -6.85 -7.30
CA MET A 246 1.39 -7.42 -6.00
C MET A 246 2.77 -8.08 -6.01
N LEU A 247 3.54 -7.78 -4.98
CA LEU A 247 4.71 -8.53 -4.55
C LEU A 247 4.25 -9.53 -3.49
N LEU A 248 4.18 -10.80 -3.87
CA LEU A 248 3.76 -11.89 -2.99
C LEU A 248 4.99 -12.59 -2.42
N VAL A 249 5.09 -12.62 -1.10
CA VAL A 249 6.21 -13.22 -0.36
C VAL A 249 5.68 -14.33 0.54
N SER A 250 6.33 -15.49 0.50
CA SER A 250 6.04 -16.62 1.39
C SER A 250 7.30 -17.23 1.99
N GLY A 251 7.14 -17.93 3.12
CA GLY A 251 8.20 -18.60 3.86
C GLY A 251 8.93 -17.68 4.86
N ASN A 252 9.01 -18.12 6.10
CA ASN A 252 9.39 -17.32 7.28
C ASN A 252 10.78 -16.66 7.26
N GLY A 253 10.90 -15.47 7.85
CA GLY A 253 12.19 -14.87 8.25
C GLY A 253 12.83 -14.01 7.16
N TRP A 254 12.02 -13.25 6.43
CA TRP A 254 12.49 -12.29 5.45
C TRP A 254 12.96 -10.98 6.07
N GLN A 255 14.03 -10.41 5.50
CA GLN A 255 14.29 -8.97 5.60
C GLN A 255 13.70 -8.26 4.37
N ILE A 256 12.61 -7.50 4.57
CA ILE A 256 11.89 -6.77 3.53
C ILE A 256 12.11 -5.26 3.73
N GLY A 257 12.97 -4.69 2.89
CA GLY A 257 13.45 -3.33 3.03
C GLY A 257 14.56 -3.23 4.08
N GLY A 258 14.83 -2.03 4.56
CA GLY A 258 15.84 -1.76 5.57
C GLY A 258 15.92 -0.28 5.92
N LEU A 259 16.61 0.02 7.01
CA LEU A 259 16.67 1.38 7.56
C LEU A 259 17.78 2.25 6.94
N LEU A 260 18.77 1.67 6.28
CA LEU A 260 19.80 2.46 5.60
C LEU A 260 19.27 3.05 4.29
N ALA A 261 19.80 4.21 3.89
CA ALA A 261 19.60 4.78 2.56
C ALA A 261 19.72 3.69 1.48
N GLY A 262 18.75 3.67 0.57
CA GLY A 262 18.73 2.72 -0.53
C GLY A 262 18.07 1.37 -0.22
N GLN A 263 17.97 0.95 1.04
CA GLN A 263 17.46 -0.40 1.36
C GLN A 263 15.94 -0.53 1.31
N GLY A 264 15.19 0.55 1.53
CA GLY A 264 13.73 0.55 1.41
C GLY A 264 13.25 0.22 -0.01
N ASN A 265 12.23 -0.64 -0.11
CA ASN A 265 11.52 -0.87 -1.36
C ASN A 265 10.50 0.26 -1.62
N VAL A 266 10.26 0.59 -2.88
CA VAL A 266 9.21 1.52 -3.32
C VAL A 266 8.22 0.75 -4.19
N LEU A 267 7.03 0.51 -3.67
CA LEU A 267 5.92 -0.08 -4.41
C LEU A 267 4.93 1.05 -4.68
N MET A 268 4.73 1.39 -5.95
CA MET A 268 3.92 2.54 -6.34
C MET A 268 3.17 2.26 -7.63
N GLY A 269 1.85 2.31 -7.56
CA GLY A 269 0.99 2.20 -8.74
C GLY A 269 -0.29 1.43 -8.46
N VAL A 270 -0.98 1.06 -9.54
CA VAL A 270 -2.23 0.30 -9.49
C VAL A 270 -1.97 -1.08 -8.90
N ARG A 271 -2.72 -1.45 -7.86
CA ARG A 271 -2.56 -2.71 -7.10
C ARG A 271 -1.13 -2.94 -6.59
N ALA A 272 -0.38 -1.89 -6.28
CA ALA A 272 0.91 -2.03 -5.63
C ALA A 272 0.71 -2.51 -4.18
N VAL A 273 0.90 -3.81 -3.96
CA VAL A 273 0.66 -4.49 -2.67
C VAL A 273 1.89 -5.29 -2.27
N LEU A 274 2.29 -5.21 -1.01
CA LEU A 274 3.14 -6.20 -0.37
C LEU A 274 2.24 -7.20 0.36
N GLN A 275 2.17 -8.43 -0.16
CA GLN A 275 1.46 -9.52 0.48
C GLN A 275 2.45 -10.48 1.13
N LEU A 276 2.24 -10.77 2.42
CA LEU A 276 2.86 -11.89 3.12
C LEU A 276 1.85 -13.02 3.21
N HIS A 277 2.22 -14.20 2.73
CA HIS A 277 1.35 -15.37 2.67
C HIS A 277 2.04 -16.57 3.27
N ASP A 278 1.46 -17.17 4.31
CA ASP A 278 2.08 -18.30 5.04
C ASP A 278 3.55 -18.01 5.39
N SER A 279 3.77 -16.82 5.93
CA SER A 279 5.07 -16.29 6.35
C SER A 279 4.98 -15.69 7.75
N SER A 280 6.00 -15.89 8.58
CA SER A 280 6.10 -15.39 9.95
C SER A 280 7.53 -14.97 10.27
N ASN A 281 7.68 -14.07 11.25
CA ASN A 281 8.99 -13.55 11.72
C ASN A 281 9.73 -12.73 10.66
N ASP A 282 9.00 -12.13 9.75
CA ASP A 282 9.49 -11.18 8.75
C ASP A 282 9.70 -9.80 9.38
N THR A 283 10.73 -9.12 8.91
CA THR A 283 11.02 -7.72 9.24
C THR A 283 10.76 -6.84 8.03
N VAL A 284 9.75 -5.98 8.12
CA VAL A 284 9.30 -5.06 7.08
C VAL A 284 9.69 -3.63 7.47
N GLN A 285 10.77 -3.11 6.87
CA GLN A 285 11.39 -1.85 7.30
C GLN A 285 11.66 -0.86 6.17
N GLY A 286 11.40 0.43 6.42
CA GLY A 286 11.86 1.50 5.53
C GLY A 286 11.16 1.55 4.16
N ASN A 287 10.08 0.79 3.95
CA ASN A 287 9.41 0.69 2.66
C ASN A 287 8.43 1.85 2.42
N TYR A 288 8.26 2.24 1.16
CA TYR A 288 7.21 3.15 0.72
C TYR A 288 6.20 2.37 -0.12
N LEU A 289 4.98 2.22 0.39
CA LEU A 289 3.91 1.40 -0.18
C LEU A 289 2.75 2.32 -0.56
N LEU A 290 2.66 2.68 -1.84
CA LEU A 290 1.59 3.49 -2.41
C LEU A 290 0.70 2.64 -3.31
N HIS A 291 -0.47 2.28 -2.79
CA HIS A 291 -1.56 1.76 -3.58
C HIS A 291 -2.32 2.93 -4.20
N ASP A 292 -2.17 3.10 -5.51
CA ASP A 292 -2.87 4.17 -6.21
C ASP A 292 -4.34 3.77 -6.39
N TYR A 293 -5.20 4.37 -5.58
CA TYR A 293 -6.64 4.20 -5.61
C TYR A 293 -7.29 5.51 -6.07
N HIS A 294 -7.81 5.50 -7.28
CA HIS A 294 -8.65 6.57 -7.78
C HIS A 294 -10.09 6.02 -7.87
N GLY A 295 -10.97 6.50 -6.97
CA GLY A 295 -12.40 6.65 -7.29
C GLY A 295 -13.32 5.41 -7.38
N GLY A 296 -12.91 4.20 -6.99
CA GLY A 296 -13.82 3.04 -6.96
C GLY A 296 -13.23 1.72 -7.44
N PHE A 297 -12.02 1.79 -8.00
CA PHE A 297 -11.43 0.74 -8.80
C PHE A 297 -11.32 -0.65 -8.14
N SER A 298 -11.12 -0.77 -6.82
CA SER A 298 -10.95 -2.08 -6.21
C SER A 298 -10.91 -2.10 -4.68
N GLN A 299 -11.12 -3.27 -4.09
CA GLN A 299 -10.71 -3.59 -2.72
C GLN A 299 -9.17 -3.53 -2.58
N GLY A 300 -8.60 -2.38 -2.19
CA GLY A 300 -7.15 -2.17 -2.22
C GLY A 300 -6.45 -2.25 -0.86
N PHE A 301 -5.47 -3.14 -0.75
CA PHE A 301 -4.51 -3.22 0.37
C PHE A 301 -3.15 -2.68 -0.05
N ASN A 302 -2.31 -2.29 0.92
CA ASN A 302 -0.89 -1.97 0.68
C ASN A 302 -0.01 -3.02 1.36
N LEU A 303 -0.33 -3.35 2.61
CA LEU A 303 0.29 -4.40 3.40
C LEU A 303 -0.77 -5.41 3.81
N TRP A 304 -0.68 -6.63 3.30
CA TRP A 304 -1.68 -7.67 3.50
C TRP A 304 -1.05 -8.97 3.99
N LEU A 305 -1.50 -9.45 5.15
CA LEU A 305 -1.14 -10.77 5.66
C LEU A 305 -2.26 -11.78 5.40
N GLN A 306 -1.89 -12.97 4.95
CA GLN A 306 -2.81 -14.05 4.61
C GLN A 306 -2.34 -15.42 5.11
N GLY A 307 -3.28 -16.36 5.17
CA GLY A 307 -3.01 -17.72 5.59
C GLY A 307 -2.62 -17.77 7.06
N SER A 308 -1.53 -18.48 7.36
CA SER A 308 -0.96 -18.67 8.69
C SER A 308 -0.01 -17.54 9.13
N SER A 309 0.06 -16.44 8.38
CA SER A 309 0.99 -15.35 8.65
C SER A 309 0.81 -14.67 10.01
N GLY A 310 1.94 -14.24 10.61
CA GLY A 310 1.94 -13.54 11.90
C GLY A 310 3.31 -13.49 12.58
N ASN A 311 3.40 -12.73 13.68
CA ASN A 311 4.64 -12.40 14.39
C ASN A 311 5.63 -11.57 13.56
N GLU A 312 5.12 -10.65 12.75
CA GLU A 312 5.93 -9.74 11.94
C GLU A 312 6.36 -8.50 12.71
N LEU A 313 7.49 -7.92 12.35
CA LEU A 313 7.87 -6.57 12.73
C LEU A 313 7.72 -5.66 11.52
N ALA A 314 6.83 -4.68 11.59
CA ALA A 314 6.73 -3.62 10.59
C ALA A 314 7.07 -2.28 11.22
N GLU A 315 8.19 -1.67 10.79
CA GLU A 315 8.58 -0.36 11.30
C GLU A 315 9.20 0.59 10.28
N HIS A 316 8.98 1.89 10.51
CA HIS A 316 9.50 2.95 9.64
C HIS A 316 9.08 2.82 8.18
N ASN A 317 7.87 2.34 7.91
CA ASN A 317 7.28 2.32 6.59
C ASN A 317 6.35 3.52 6.37
N VAL A 318 6.18 3.92 5.11
CA VAL A 318 5.12 4.82 4.67
C VAL A 318 4.10 3.99 3.88
N VAL A 319 2.88 3.95 4.38
CA VAL A 319 1.73 3.27 3.78
C VAL A 319 0.76 4.35 3.31
N HIS A 320 0.66 4.55 2.00
CA HIS A 320 -0.02 5.70 1.40
C HIS A 320 -1.15 5.24 0.46
N GLY A 321 -2.34 5.77 0.65
CA GLY A 321 -3.50 5.44 -0.18
C GLY A 321 -4.01 4.01 0.07
N GLY A 322 -4.99 3.58 -0.74
CA GLY A 322 -5.71 2.31 -0.56
C GLY A 322 -6.97 2.45 0.30
N SER A 323 -7.92 1.52 0.16
CA SER A 323 -9.15 1.52 0.96
C SER A 323 -8.92 0.90 2.34
N TRP A 324 -8.13 -0.17 2.41
CA TRP A 324 -7.76 -0.84 3.66
C TRP A 324 -6.25 -1.06 3.64
N PRO A 325 -5.45 0.00 3.80
CA PRO A 325 -4.02 -0.05 3.50
C PRO A 325 -3.30 -1.13 4.30
N ILE A 326 -3.79 -1.45 5.52
CA ILE A 326 -3.29 -2.52 6.36
C ILE A 326 -4.40 -3.56 6.59
N GLN A 327 -4.13 -4.82 6.27
CA GLN A 327 -5.08 -5.92 6.43
C GLN A 327 -4.48 -7.13 7.15
N ASN A 328 -5.18 -7.61 8.18
CA ASN A 328 -4.86 -8.84 8.94
C ASN A 328 -3.45 -8.90 9.52
N PHE A 329 -2.82 -7.75 9.76
CA PHE A 329 -1.45 -7.73 10.25
C PHE A 329 -1.36 -8.41 11.63
N GLY A 330 -0.27 -9.13 11.86
CA GLY A 330 0.00 -9.87 13.09
C GLY A 330 1.44 -9.68 13.56
N GLY A 331 1.64 -9.25 14.81
CA GLY A 331 2.96 -8.99 15.37
C GLY A 331 3.08 -7.59 15.98
N GLU A 332 4.15 -6.87 15.66
CA GLU A 332 4.44 -5.51 16.14
C GLU A 332 4.48 -4.51 14.97
N PHE A 333 3.54 -3.57 14.98
CA PHE A 333 3.44 -2.49 13.99
C PHE A 333 3.77 -1.16 14.65
N ARG A 334 4.95 -0.59 14.34
CA ARG A 334 5.43 0.62 15.03
C ARG A 334 6.21 1.61 14.18
N TYR A 335 6.17 2.89 14.54
CA TYR A 335 6.94 3.95 13.86
C TYR A 335 6.61 4.15 12.37
N ASN A 336 5.43 3.74 11.93
CA ASN A 336 4.97 3.84 10.54
C ASN A 336 4.06 5.06 10.34
N LEU A 337 4.04 5.58 9.12
CA LEU A 337 3.04 6.54 8.65
C LEU A 337 2.02 5.80 7.78
N ALA A 338 0.75 5.81 8.16
CA ALA A 338 -0.36 5.43 7.31
C ALA A 338 -1.13 6.69 6.92
N ILE A 339 -1.30 6.96 5.62
CA ILE A 339 -1.82 8.25 5.15
C ILE A 339 -2.73 8.16 3.94
N ASP A 340 -3.71 9.06 3.88
CA ASP A 340 -4.68 9.24 2.80
C ASP A 340 -5.49 7.96 2.54
N SER A 341 -5.90 7.27 3.60
CA SER A 341 -6.76 6.08 3.46
C SER A 341 -8.10 6.46 2.82
N GLY A 342 -8.52 5.69 1.82
CA GLY A 342 -9.82 5.79 1.15
C GLY A 342 -10.92 4.94 1.78
N HIS A 343 -10.68 4.28 2.93
CA HIS A 343 -11.71 3.71 3.79
C HIS A 343 -11.22 3.63 5.25
N ASN A 344 -10.96 2.42 5.77
CA ASN A 344 -10.31 2.23 7.07
C ASN A 344 -8.79 2.36 6.90
N PHE A 345 -8.05 2.83 7.92
CA PHE A 345 -6.59 2.66 7.90
C PHE A 345 -6.19 1.20 8.10
N TRP A 346 -6.98 0.47 8.88
CA TRP A 346 -6.68 -0.89 9.31
C TRP A 346 -7.94 -1.74 9.33
N ARG A 347 -7.85 -2.96 8.77
CA ARG A 347 -8.96 -3.92 8.78
C ARG A 347 -8.49 -5.34 9.13
N GLY A 348 -9.05 -5.92 10.19
CA GLY A 348 -8.70 -7.25 10.70
C GLY A 348 -7.29 -7.34 11.30
N SER A 349 -7.06 -8.25 12.24
CA SER A 349 -5.74 -8.43 12.88
C SER A 349 -5.50 -9.89 13.25
N ALA A 350 -4.26 -10.25 13.58
CA ALA A 350 -4.02 -11.45 14.40
C ALA A 350 -4.16 -11.11 15.89
N SER A 351 -4.50 -12.10 16.71
CA SER A 351 -4.48 -11.97 18.18
C SER A 351 -3.07 -11.63 18.70
N GLY A 352 -2.99 -10.87 19.77
CA GLY A 352 -1.72 -10.45 20.39
C GLY A 352 -0.98 -9.34 19.65
N THR A 353 -1.56 -8.75 18.61
CA THR A 353 -0.92 -7.69 17.82
C THR A 353 -0.74 -6.41 18.62
N ARG A 354 0.45 -5.82 18.55
CA ARG A 354 0.82 -4.55 19.17
C ARG A 354 0.91 -3.46 18.11
N ILE A 355 0.17 -2.37 18.29
CA ILE A 355 0.10 -1.24 17.37
C ILE A 355 0.54 0.02 18.13
N HIS A 356 1.73 0.54 17.87
CA HIS A 356 2.20 1.70 18.64
C HIS A 356 3.17 2.64 17.97
N HIS A 357 3.18 3.91 18.40
CA HIS A 357 4.10 4.92 17.88
C HIS A 357 3.95 5.16 16.36
N ASN A 358 2.74 4.96 15.82
CA ASN A 358 2.43 5.23 14.42
C ASN A 358 1.64 6.53 14.26
N VAL A 359 1.76 7.13 13.08
CA VAL A 359 0.91 8.24 12.66
C VAL A 359 -0.08 7.72 11.62
N PHE A 360 -1.37 7.87 11.91
CA PHE A 360 -2.49 7.64 10.99
C PHE A 360 -3.05 9.01 10.62
N ALA A 361 -2.73 9.51 9.42
CA ALA A 361 -3.01 10.88 9.04
C ALA A 361 -3.87 10.94 7.79
N HIS A 362 -4.93 11.73 7.82
CA HIS A 362 -5.78 12.10 6.70
C HIS A 362 -6.53 10.92 6.06
N ALA A 363 -7.82 11.13 5.83
CA ALA A 363 -8.59 10.27 4.95
C ALA A 363 -8.71 10.96 3.56
N SER A 364 -8.71 10.20 2.46
CA SER A 364 -8.65 10.75 1.11
C SER A 364 -10.00 11.28 0.62
N GLY A 365 -10.33 12.53 1.01
CA GLY A 365 -11.54 13.24 0.56
C GLY A 365 -12.67 13.25 1.60
N THR A 366 -13.90 13.60 1.20
CA THR A 366 -15.07 13.56 2.09
C THR A 366 -15.51 12.13 2.31
N ASN A 367 -15.23 11.60 3.50
CA ASN A 367 -15.36 10.19 3.82
C ASN A 367 -16.58 9.93 4.70
N THR A 368 -17.73 9.75 4.06
CA THR A 368 -18.99 9.41 4.75
C THR A 368 -19.30 7.91 4.61
N GLN A 369 -19.80 7.25 5.67
CA GLN A 369 -20.25 5.83 5.69
C GLN A 369 -19.15 4.76 5.83
N TYR A 370 -18.03 5.06 6.48
CA TYR A 370 -16.99 4.06 6.76
C TYR A 370 -17.27 3.25 8.02
N ASP A 371 -16.62 2.09 8.11
CA ASP A 371 -16.78 1.20 9.25
C ASP A 371 -15.93 1.62 10.47
N GLY A 372 -14.90 2.46 10.29
CA GLY A 372 -14.07 3.01 11.38
C GLY A 372 -12.59 3.16 11.01
N ALA A 373 -11.78 3.94 11.74
CA ALA A 373 -10.36 4.11 11.38
C ALA A 373 -9.58 2.80 11.52
N ILE A 374 -9.85 2.06 12.60
CA ILE A 374 -9.42 0.68 12.84
C ILE A 374 -10.66 -0.18 13.02
N MET A 375 -10.79 -1.21 12.17
CA MET A 375 -11.87 -2.19 12.26
C MET A 375 -11.28 -3.58 12.53
N VAL A 376 -11.73 -4.23 13.60
CA VAL A 376 -11.39 -5.63 13.92
C VAL A 376 -12.68 -6.39 14.15
N TYR A 377 -12.80 -7.60 13.60
CA TYR A 377 -14.09 -8.31 13.57
C TYR A 377 -13.94 -9.83 13.46
N GLY A 378 -12.70 -10.34 13.45
CA GLY A 378 -12.39 -11.76 13.34
C GLY A 378 -12.42 -12.52 14.66
N GLY A 379 -12.78 -11.88 15.78
CA GLY A 379 -12.67 -12.47 17.12
C GLY A 379 -11.25 -12.40 17.69
N GLU A 380 -10.46 -11.43 17.23
CA GLU A 380 -9.08 -11.20 17.66
C GLU A 380 -9.00 -10.85 19.14
N SER A 381 -8.08 -11.43 19.90
CA SER A 381 -7.93 -11.12 21.33
C SER A 381 -6.51 -10.70 21.69
N GLY A 382 -6.36 -10.03 22.84
CA GLY A 382 -5.05 -9.60 23.32
C GLY A 382 -4.43 -8.46 22.52
N LEU A 383 -5.24 -7.69 21.77
CA LEU A 383 -4.75 -6.55 20.99
C LEU A 383 -4.32 -5.41 21.92
N ASP A 384 -3.21 -4.74 21.60
CA ASP A 384 -2.72 -3.60 22.39
C ASP A 384 -2.40 -2.42 21.48
N ILE A 385 -2.97 -1.26 21.77
CA ILE A 385 -2.76 -0.04 20.98
C ILE A 385 -2.38 1.15 21.84
N HIS A 386 -1.19 1.69 21.60
CA HIS A 386 -0.68 2.81 22.40
C HIS A 386 0.25 3.77 21.70
N ASN A 387 0.33 5.00 22.20
CA ASN A 387 1.25 6.01 21.65
C ASN A 387 1.07 6.22 20.14
N ASN A 388 -0.13 6.10 19.57
CA ASN A 388 -0.37 6.45 18.17
C ASN A 388 -0.97 7.85 18.06
N SER A 389 -0.80 8.49 16.91
CA SER A 389 -1.49 9.74 16.57
C SER A 389 -2.43 9.49 15.41
N PHE A 390 -3.74 9.65 15.65
CA PHE A 390 -4.79 9.60 14.65
C PHE A 390 -5.29 11.00 14.38
N ASP A 391 -5.19 11.41 13.12
CA ASP A 391 -5.67 12.68 12.61
C ASP A 391 -6.53 12.41 11.38
N ALA A 392 -7.84 12.53 11.52
CA ALA A 392 -8.78 12.20 10.45
C ALA A 392 -8.99 13.34 9.44
N GLY A 393 -8.27 14.46 9.57
CA GLY A 393 -8.28 15.53 8.58
C GLY A 393 -9.40 16.57 8.70
N GLY A 394 -10.20 16.53 9.76
CA GLY A 394 -11.17 17.57 10.10
C GLY A 394 -12.26 17.71 9.05
N SER A 395 -12.62 18.94 8.70
CA SER A 395 -13.66 19.20 7.68
C SER A 395 -13.23 18.78 6.27
N ALA A 396 -11.92 18.67 6.00
CA ALA A 396 -11.42 18.21 4.71
C ALA A 396 -11.57 16.69 4.57
N GLY A 397 -11.27 15.93 5.62
CA GLY A 397 -11.47 14.48 5.66
C GLY A 397 -12.93 14.08 5.91
N ALA A 398 -13.68 14.91 6.64
CA ALA A 398 -15.09 14.71 7.02
C ALA A 398 -15.39 13.30 7.56
N TYR A 399 -14.43 12.70 8.29
CA TYR A 399 -14.49 11.30 8.71
C TYR A 399 -15.57 11.09 9.77
N ASP A 400 -16.72 10.56 9.37
CA ASP A 400 -17.93 10.40 10.18
C ASP A 400 -18.12 8.95 10.71
N ALA A 401 -17.03 8.28 11.04
CA ALA A 401 -17.04 6.92 11.58
C ALA A 401 -16.23 6.84 12.88
N PRO A 402 -16.42 5.78 13.70
CA PRO A 402 -15.62 5.57 14.90
C PRO A 402 -14.12 5.54 14.59
N VAL A 403 -13.29 5.90 15.57
CA VAL A 403 -11.86 5.56 15.53
C VAL A 403 -11.72 4.04 15.55
N PHE A 404 -12.41 3.38 16.48
CA PHE A 404 -12.41 1.93 16.58
C PHE A 404 -13.82 1.40 16.40
N ASN A 405 -13.96 0.49 15.45
CA ASN A 405 -15.09 -0.41 15.36
C ASN A 405 -14.60 -1.83 15.68
N ILE A 406 -14.96 -2.26 16.88
CA ILE A 406 -14.51 -3.53 17.44
C ILE A 406 -15.71 -4.45 17.37
N GLY A 407 -15.65 -5.46 16.52
CA GLY A 407 -16.67 -6.47 16.26
C GLY A 407 -16.82 -7.48 17.41
N ALA A 408 -17.85 -8.34 17.30
CA ALA A 408 -18.14 -9.31 18.34
C ALA A 408 -17.00 -10.33 18.52
N GLY A 409 -16.64 -10.61 19.77
CA GLY A 409 -15.55 -11.53 20.11
C GLY A 409 -14.16 -10.90 20.06
N SER A 410 -13.98 -9.75 19.41
CA SER A 410 -12.69 -9.06 19.36
C SER A 410 -12.46 -8.25 20.64
N VAL A 411 -11.24 -8.30 21.20
CA VAL A 411 -10.90 -7.70 22.50
C VAL A 411 -9.53 -7.01 22.47
N PHE A 412 -9.52 -5.73 22.83
CA PHE A 412 -8.30 -4.99 23.18
C PHE A 412 -7.98 -5.13 24.67
N THR A 413 -6.74 -5.47 24.98
CA THR A 413 -6.17 -5.40 26.34
C THR A 413 -6.05 -3.95 26.80
N SER A 414 -5.55 -3.06 25.94
CA SER A 414 -5.42 -1.64 26.27
C SER A 414 -5.55 -0.74 25.06
N ILE A 415 -6.17 0.42 25.28
CA ILE A 415 -6.14 1.60 24.40
C ILE A 415 -5.64 2.78 25.25
N ARG A 416 -4.36 3.15 25.13
CA ARG A 416 -3.78 4.19 25.98
C ARG A 416 -2.78 5.09 25.27
N ASN A 417 -2.51 6.28 25.79
CA ASN A 417 -1.48 7.17 25.23
C ASN A 417 -1.68 7.56 23.76
N ASN A 418 -2.86 7.35 23.19
CA ASN A 418 -3.13 7.69 21.79
C ASN A 418 -3.69 9.11 21.71
N LEU A 419 -3.31 9.84 20.66
CA LEU A 419 -3.93 11.11 20.28
C LEU A 419 -4.99 10.85 19.21
N PHE A 420 -6.22 11.30 19.44
CA PHE A 420 -7.32 11.28 18.47
C PHE A 420 -7.79 12.70 18.18
N THR A 421 -7.58 13.16 16.96
CA THR A 421 -7.95 14.51 16.55
C THR A 421 -8.60 14.55 15.17
N ALA A 422 -9.36 15.63 14.96
CA ALA A 422 -9.95 15.97 13.68
C ALA A 422 -10.97 14.95 13.12
N PHE A 423 -11.64 14.18 13.99
CA PHE A 423 -12.82 13.37 13.63
C PHE A 423 -14.09 14.22 13.56
N SER A 424 -15.04 13.81 12.71
CA SER A 424 -16.38 14.37 12.62
C SER A 424 -17.38 13.57 13.48
N GLU A 425 -18.59 14.10 13.65
CA GLU A 425 -19.61 13.46 14.49
C GLU A 425 -19.93 12.03 14.03
N VAL A 426 -19.82 11.08 14.95
CA VAL A 426 -20.15 9.67 14.72
C VAL A 426 -21.68 9.48 14.71
N PRO A 427 -22.25 8.85 13.66
CA PRO A 427 -23.67 8.58 13.54
C PRO A 427 -24.25 7.67 14.64
N ALA A 428 -25.59 7.71 14.77
CA ALA A 428 -26.33 6.88 15.72
C ALA A 428 -26.19 5.37 15.47
N GLY A 429 -25.93 4.94 14.23
CA GLY A 429 -25.70 3.54 13.89
C GLY A 429 -24.50 2.93 14.63
N PHE A 430 -23.52 3.77 15.01
CA PHE A 430 -22.37 3.39 15.84
C PHE A 430 -22.51 3.91 17.29
N GLY A 431 -23.73 4.19 17.75
CA GLY A 431 -23.99 4.61 19.14
C GLY A 431 -23.43 5.98 19.51
N LYS A 432 -23.09 6.81 18.51
CA LYS A 432 -22.46 8.13 18.69
C LYS A 432 -21.18 8.08 19.55
N ALA A 433 -20.30 7.11 19.32
CA ALA A 433 -19.05 6.97 20.07
C ALA A 433 -17.82 6.74 19.18
N LEU A 434 -16.67 7.29 19.56
CA LEU A 434 -15.40 7.15 18.83
C LEU A 434 -14.74 5.77 19.05
N VAL A 435 -14.91 5.17 20.22
CA VAL A 435 -14.60 3.74 20.48
C VAL A 435 -15.94 3.01 20.59
N SER A 436 -16.26 2.22 19.56
CA SER A 436 -17.60 1.66 19.39
C SER A 436 -17.62 0.29 18.70
N THR A 437 -18.82 -0.14 18.34
CA THR A 437 -19.15 -1.36 17.61
C THR A 437 -19.94 -0.99 16.36
N ASP A 438 -19.96 -1.90 15.39
CA ASP A 438 -20.73 -1.86 14.14
C ASP A 438 -22.22 -1.52 14.29
N SER A 439 -22.80 -1.84 15.44
CA SER A 439 -24.22 -1.68 15.74
C SER A 439 -24.51 -0.61 16.79
N GLY A 440 -23.47 0.02 17.35
CA GLY A 440 -23.62 0.97 18.45
C GLY A 440 -24.15 0.35 19.75
N ALA A 441 -24.15 -0.98 19.84
CA ALA A 441 -24.57 -1.75 21.00
C ALA A 441 -23.44 -2.69 21.44
N VAL A 442 -23.34 -2.91 22.75
CA VAL A 442 -22.30 -3.76 23.34
C VAL A 442 -22.92 -4.76 24.33
N ALA A 443 -22.80 -6.05 24.02
CA ALA A 443 -23.30 -7.14 24.88
C ALA A 443 -22.34 -7.47 26.03
N SER A 444 -21.04 -7.20 25.84
CA SER A 444 -19.98 -7.41 26.81
C SER A 444 -18.81 -6.48 26.47
N PRO A 445 -18.02 -6.01 27.46
CA PRO A 445 -16.86 -5.17 27.19
C PRO A 445 -15.94 -5.77 26.13
N ARG A 446 -15.45 -4.93 25.22
CA ARG A 446 -14.50 -5.28 24.14
C ARG A 446 -13.14 -4.62 24.33
N VAL A 447 -12.99 -3.85 25.40
CA VAL A 447 -11.74 -3.21 25.81
C VAL A 447 -11.56 -3.44 27.30
N VAL A 448 -10.44 -4.00 27.73
CA VAL A 448 -10.17 -4.23 29.16
C VAL A 448 -9.85 -2.91 29.86
N SER A 449 -8.97 -2.10 29.28
CA SER A 449 -8.57 -0.80 29.81
C SER A 449 -8.47 0.26 28.71
N ALA A 450 -8.94 1.49 28.99
CA ALA A 450 -8.74 2.63 28.12
C ALA A 450 -8.57 3.91 28.93
N ASP A 451 -7.39 4.51 28.89
CA ASP A 451 -7.06 5.70 29.68
C ASP A 451 -5.84 6.43 29.11
N TYR A 452 -5.54 7.63 29.61
CA TYR A 452 -4.41 8.46 29.16
C TYR A 452 -4.44 8.78 27.65
N ASN A 453 -5.62 8.89 27.05
CA ASN A 453 -5.77 9.26 25.64
C ASN A 453 -6.03 10.77 25.49
N GLY A 454 -5.51 11.35 24.41
CA GLY A 454 -5.75 12.75 24.04
C GLY A 454 -6.90 12.85 23.04
N TRP A 455 -7.89 13.68 23.33
CA TRP A 455 -9.08 13.87 22.50
C TRP A 455 -9.25 15.34 22.12
N PHE A 456 -9.20 15.63 20.83
CA PHE A 456 -9.47 16.96 20.30
C PHE A 456 -10.24 16.90 18.98
N ASN A 457 -11.57 16.78 19.09
CA ASN A 457 -12.49 16.59 17.96
C ASN A 457 -13.62 17.63 18.01
N PRO A 458 -13.34 18.91 17.71
CA PRO A 458 -14.34 19.98 17.81
C PRO A 458 -15.50 19.81 16.81
N LEU A 459 -15.33 19.01 15.77
CA LEU A 459 -16.38 18.65 14.79
C LEU A 459 -17.25 17.45 15.22
N ALA A 460 -16.96 16.86 16.39
CA ALA A 460 -17.70 15.74 16.95
C ALA A 460 -18.19 16.03 18.39
N PRO A 461 -18.82 17.19 18.68
CA PRO A 461 -19.14 17.59 20.05
C PRO A 461 -20.14 16.67 20.75
N ASN A 462 -20.94 15.92 19.98
CA ASN A 462 -21.96 15.01 20.49
C ASN A 462 -21.51 13.54 20.48
N SER A 463 -20.28 13.25 20.06
CA SER A 463 -19.75 11.89 20.09
C SER A 463 -19.06 11.62 21.42
N ALA A 464 -19.51 10.58 22.11
CA ALA A 464 -18.80 10.08 23.29
C ALA A 464 -17.43 9.52 22.88
N ARG A 465 -16.46 9.58 23.79
CA ARG A 465 -15.15 8.95 23.57
C ARG A 465 -15.27 7.42 23.51
N TYR A 466 -15.98 6.88 24.49
CA TYR A 466 -16.20 5.44 24.65
C TYR A 466 -17.70 5.17 24.70
N LEU A 467 -18.15 4.17 23.95
CA LEU A 467 -19.51 3.67 24.05
C LEU A 467 -19.77 3.12 25.47
N PRO A 468 -20.93 3.40 26.11
CA PRO A 468 -21.23 2.86 27.43
C PRO A 468 -21.17 1.32 27.46
N GLY A 469 -20.46 0.74 28.43
CA GLY A 469 -20.25 -0.71 28.55
C GLY A 469 -19.13 -1.28 27.67
N MET A 470 -18.47 -0.45 26.86
CA MET A 470 -17.39 -0.88 25.96
C MET A 470 -16.11 -1.26 26.69
N VAL A 471 -15.78 -0.48 27.73
CA VAL A 471 -14.57 -0.65 28.53
C VAL A 471 -14.94 -1.31 29.86
N GLN A 472 -14.19 -2.34 30.25
CA GLN A 472 -14.45 -3.10 31.48
C GLN A 472 -14.14 -2.27 32.73
N ASN A 473 -12.99 -1.57 32.72
CA ASN A 473 -12.56 -0.70 33.81
C ASN A 473 -13.06 0.74 33.62
N PRO A 474 -13.07 1.59 34.67
CA PRO A 474 -13.36 3.01 34.52
C PRO A 474 -12.46 3.65 33.44
N ALA A 475 -13.09 4.17 32.38
CA ALA A 475 -12.36 4.67 31.21
C ALA A 475 -12.10 6.18 31.29
N GLY A 476 -10.95 6.60 30.77
CA GLY A 476 -10.61 8.00 30.52
C GLY A 476 -10.52 8.89 31.76
N VAL A 477 -10.04 8.34 32.88
CA VAL A 477 -9.82 9.07 34.14
C VAL A 477 -8.72 10.14 33.95
N HIS A 478 -7.70 9.83 33.16
CA HIS A 478 -6.55 10.67 32.85
C HIS A 478 -6.55 11.16 31.40
N ASP A 479 -7.66 11.01 30.67
CA ASP A 479 -7.78 11.50 29.30
C ASP A 479 -7.63 13.02 29.23
N VAL A 480 -6.83 13.50 28.27
CA VAL A 480 -6.64 14.93 27.99
C VAL A 480 -7.67 15.38 26.96
N GLN A 481 -8.40 16.45 27.26
CA GLN A 481 -9.47 17.00 26.40
C GLN A 481 -9.19 18.47 26.03
N ALA A 482 -8.06 18.70 25.40
CA ALA A 482 -7.59 20.03 25.06
C ALA A 482 -6.90 20.05 23.70
N ASN A 483 -6.78 21.24 23.10
CA ASN A 483 -6.05 21.39 21.85
C ASN A 483 -4.63 20.84 22.01
N PRO A 484 -4.20 19.89 21.15
CA PRO A 484 -2.92 19.19 21.29
C PRO A 484 -1.72 20.11 21.06
N ARG A 485 -1.90 21.31 20.48
CA ARG A 485 -0.83 22.27 20.17
C ARG A 485 0.34 21.58 19.46
N LEU A 486 0.06 20.95 18.32
CA LEU A 486 1.10 20.34 17.48
C LEU A 486 1.95 21.43 16.80
N SER A 487 3.19 21.10 16.46
CA SER A 487 4.17 22.04 15.92
C SER A 487 3.91 22.39 14.46
N GLY A 488 3.33 21.46 13.68
CA GLY A 488 2.96 21.70 12.29
C GLY A 488 1.46 21.78 12.06
N GLN A 489 1.12 22.09 10.80
CA GLN A 489 -0.26 22.03 10.29
C GLN A 489 -0.45 20.72 9.52
N ALA A 490 -1.68 20.20 9.51
CA ALA A 490 -2.04 19.04 8.70
C ALA A 490 -1.76 19.30 7.20
N GLU A 491 -1.26 18.29 6.50
CA GLU A 491 -0.90 18.37 5.09
C GLU A 491 -1.93 17.67 4.20
N MET A 492 -3.05 18.33 4.00
CA MET A 492 -4.11 17.88 3.10
C MET A 492 -4.25 18.83 1.90
N PRO A 493 -4.05 18.37 0.65
CA PRO A 493 -3.60 17.03 0.28
C PRO A 493 -2.12 16.78 0.62
N TYR A 494 -1.73 15.50 0.64
CA TYR A 494 -0.34 15.06 0.80
C TYR A 494 0.61 15.80 -0.15
N ARG A 495 1.72 16.34 0.39
CA ARG A 495 2.61 17.27 -0.34
C ARG A 495 3.96 16.70 -0.78
N VAL A 496 4.31 15.48 -0.38
CA VAL A 496 5.59 14.89 -0.82
C VAL A 496 5.46 14.44 -2.27
N SER A 497 6.43 14.82 -3.10
CA SER A 497 6.48 14.40 -4.51
C SER A 497 6.69 12.89 -4.62
N LYS A 498 5.65 12.19 -5.10
CA LYS A 498 5.68 10.75 -5.43
C LYS A 498 6.80 10.43 -6.43
N GLY A 499 7.01 11.32 -7.43
CA GLY A 499 8.08 11.18 -8.41
C GLY A 499 9.49 11.26 -7.78
N CYS A 500 9.70 12.15 -6.81
CA CYS A 500 10.97 12.23 -6.09
C CYS A 500 11.23 10.99 -5.23
N VAL A 501 10.19 10.37 -4.64
CA VAL A 501 10.32 9.09 -3.93
C VAL A 501 10.68 7.97 -4.91
N TRP A 502 9.99 7.87 -6.05
CA TRP A 502 10.30 6.88 -7.10
C TRP A 502 11.73 6.99 -7.62
N LEU A 503 12.21 8.22 -7.82
CA LEU A 503 13.57 8.52 -8.26
C LEU A 503 14.59 8.45 -7.11
N ARG A 504 14.18 8.09 -5.89
CA ARG A 504 15.02 8.01 -4.68
C ARG A 504 15.70 9.33 -4.30
N LEU A 505 15.16 10.46 -4.77
CA LEU A 505 15.56 11.79 -4.34
C LEU A 505 15.03 12.09 -2.92
N TYR A 506 13.91 11.48 -2.56
CA TYR A 506 13.40 11.44 -1.19
C TYR A 506 13.40 10.01 -0.64
N THR A 507 13.98 9.82 0.54
CA THR A 507 13.94 8.56 1.27
C THR A 507 12.68 8.44 2.12
N THR A 508 12.26 7.22 2.44
CA THR A 508 11.18 6.96 3.40
C THR A 508 11.45 7.65 4.75
N GLY A 509 12.71 7.62 5.22
CA GLY A 509 13.13 8.31 6.43
C GLY A 509 12.89 9.83 6.38
N GLN A 510 13.16 10.49 5.26
CA GLN A 510 12.88 11.92 5.08
C GLN A 510 11.37 12.21 5.11
N VAL A 511 10.54 11.34 4.52
CA VAL A 511 9.07 11.46 4.62
C VAL A 511 8.61 11.33 6.07
N LEU A 512 9.06 10.31 6.79
CA LEU A 512 8.71 10.13 8.20
C LEU A 512 9.21 11.28 9.08
N SER A 513 10.41 11.80 8.82
CA SER A 513 10.96 12.96 9.52
C SER A 513 10.12 14.23 9.33
N ARG A 514 9.58 14.45 8.12
CA ARG A 514 8.62 15.54 7.88
C ARG A 514 7.37 15.38 8.75
N TYR A 515 6.78 14.19 8.77
CA TYR A 515 5.59 13.93 9.59
C TYR A 515 5.89 13.97 11.09
N ARG A 516 7.11 13.64 11.49
CA ARG A 516 7.58 13.83 12.87
C ARG A 516 7.51 15.30 13.27
N GLN A 517 7.95 16.22 12.39
CA GLN A 517 7.89 17.66 12.66
C GLN A 517 6.45 18.16 12.77
N ILE A 518 5.54 17.62 11.97
CA ILE A 518 4.11 17.99 12.00
C ILE A 518 3.48 17.58 13.33
N TYR A 519 3.65 16.31 13.70
CA TYR A 519 2.98 15.71 14.87
C TYR A 519 3.72 15.89 16.19
N ARG A 520 4.86 16.60 16.21
CA ARG A 520 5.57 16.94 17.45
C ARG A 520 4.73 17.89 18.31
N PRO A 521 4.46 17.58 19.60
CA PRO A 521 3.86 18.54 20.52
C PRO A 521 4.73 19.81 20.65
N ALA A 522 4.13 20.98 20.45
CA ALA A 522 4.80 22.26 20.66
C ALA A 522 4.92 22.58 22.16
N ALA A 523 5.76 23.57 22.50
CA ALA A 523 5.92 24.04 23.87
C ALA A 523 4.56 24.42 24.50
N GLY A 524 4.29 23.93 25.71
CA GLY A 524 3.03 24.14 26.41
C GLY A 524 1.86 23.31 25.87
N SER A 525 2.12 22.29 25.05
CA SER A 525 1.14 21.27 24.70
C SER A 525 0.69 20.49 25.94
N PRO A 526 -0.62 20.19 26.08
CA PRO A 526 -1.13 19.38 27.19
C PRO A 526 -0.79 17.89 27.05
N LEU A 527 -0.18 17.46 25.94
CA LEU A 527 0.20 16.07 25.70
C LEU A 527 1.55 15.69 26.35
N ILE A 528 2.34 16.70 26.71
CA ILE A 528 3.70 16.53 27.25
C ILE A 528 3.60 15.99 28.68
N HIS A 529 4.23 14.85 28.94
CA HIS A 529 4.22 14.13 30.23
C HIS A 529 2.82 13.71 30.73
N ALA A 530 1.84 13.66 29.83
CA ALA A 530 0.47 13.29 30.14
C ALA A 530 0.15 11.81 29.83
N GLY A 531 1.14 11.04 29.37
CA GLY A 531 0.96 9.61 29.12
C GLY A 531 1.03 8.77 30.40
N ASP A 532 0.59 7.52 30.28
CA ASP A 532 0.62 6.50 31.31
C ASP A 532 2.06 6.32 31.84
N PRO A 533 2.31 6.58 33.14
CA PRO A 533 3.63 6.39 33.74
C PRO A 533 4.17 4.96 33.64
N ALA A 534 3.30 3.97 33.42
CA ALA A 534 3.71 2.58 33.21
C ALA A 534 4.54 2.39 31.93
N ASP A 535 4.38 3.27 30.94
CA ASP A 535 5.13 3.22 29.68
C ASP A 535 6.46 3.99 29.73
N GLY A 536 6.78 4.58 30.88
CA GLY A 536 8.03 5.31 31.11
C GLY A 536 7.79 6.68 31.75
N ALA A 537 8.75 7.13 32.56
CA ALA A 537 8.67 8.44 33.18
C ALA A 537 8.70 9.53 32.10
N GLY A 538 7.72 10.42 32.14
CA GLY A 538 7.62 11.53 31.19
C GLY A 538 7.08 11.17 29.81
N THR A 539 6.51 9.96 29.63
CA THR A 539 5.81 9.56 28.40
C THR A 539 4.77 10.61 27.98
N ALA A 540 4.77 10.95 26.70
CA ALA A 540 3.79 11.84 26.09
C ALA A 540 2.66 11.03 25.44
N ILE A 541 1.49 11.67 25.28
CA ILE A 541 0.40 11.15 24.47
C ILE A 541 0.71 11.37 22.98
N GLY A 542 0.53 10.35 22.15
CA GLY A 542 0.77 10.37 20.71
C GLY A 542 2.07 9.66 20.29
N ALA A 543 2.33 9.67 18.99
CA ALA A 543 3.45 8.95 18.37
C ALA A 543 4.81 9.64 18.47
N VAL A 544 4.82 10.94 18.79
CA VAL A 544 6.01 11.78 18.79
C VAL A 544 6.12 12.52 20.12
N GLY A 545 7.28 12.40 20.77
CA GLY A 545 7.64 13.15 21.97
C GLY A 545 8.06 14.60 21.67
N ALA A 546 8.10 15.44 22.70
CA ALA A 546 8.36 16.88 22.54
C ALA A 546 9.85 17.23 22.32
N ASP A 547 10.77 16.55 23.01
CA ASP A 547 12.16 16.98 23.19
C ASP A 547 13.19 15.90 22.86
N ASP A 548 12.73 14.85 22.21
CA ASP A 548 13.51 13.71 21.78
C ASP A 548 14.11 12.81 22.89
N SER A 549 13.81 13.08 24.16
CA SER A 549 14.46 12.44 25.32
C SER A 549 13.99 11.02 25.64
N HIS A 550 12.75 10.66 25.26
CA HIS A 550 12.19 9.36 25.56
C HIS A 550 12.76 8.27 24.64
N PRO A 551 13.22 7.12 25.15
CA PRO A 551 13.90 6.08 24.35
C PRO A 551 13.00 5.43 23.29
N MET A 552 11.68 5.43 23.50
CA MET A 552 10.69 4.87 22.56
C MET A 552 10.20 5.89 21.52
N ASP A 553 10.63 7.15 21.59
CA ASP A 553 10.21 8.19 20.66
C ASP A 553 11.00 8.12 19.33
N LEU A 554 10.83 7.03 18.58
CA LEU A 554 11.64 6.74 17.39
C LEU A 554 10.97 7.08 16.06
N PHE A 555 9.66 7.40 16.04
CA PHE A 555 8.95 7.74 14.80
C PHE A 555 9.68 8.82 13.99
N GLY A 556 10.04 8.54 12.73
CA GLY A 556 10.77 9.50 11.88
C GLY A 556 12.22 9.79 12.29
N ARG A 557 12.83 8.99 13.17
CA ARG A 557 14.25 9.05 13.53
C ARG A 557 15.10 7.97 12.84
N VAL A 558 14.83 7.74 11.56
CA VAL A 558 15.69 6.87 10.75
C VAL A 558 16.88 7.70 10.30
N VAL A 559 18.10 7.27 10.61
CA VAL A 559 19.31 7.95 10.12
C VAL A 559 19.31 7.84 8.59
N PRO A 560 19.38 8.96 7.84
CA PRO A 560 19.33 8.97 6.38
C PRO A 560 20.38 8.08 5.72
#